data_AF-M5JV93-F1
#
_entry.id   AF-M5JV93-F1
#
_cell.length_a   1.000
_cell.length_b   1.000
_cell.length_c   1.000
_cell.angle_alpha   90.00
_cell.angle_beta   90.00
_cell.angle_gamma   90.00
#
_symmetry.space_group_name_H-M   'P 1'
#
loop_
_entity.id
_entity.type
_entity.pdbx_description
1 polymer ?
#
loop_
_entity_poly.entity_id
_entity_poly.type
_entity_poly.pdbx_seq_one_letter_code
_entity_poly.pdbx_strand_id
1 'polypeptide(L)'
;MMTFNARALVPTIAGFRDEVLASRTACTAAFAAALHDTLAAKLDRAVAALHEEAETEMRLAAGKGTEDGDFLYEIYHTCTTFEHLWMESGPISILDEIYEDVVAEGETCRVGLDYTVIPTEQLGEIGGILDRIRRETGIEFIAARV
;
A
#
# COMPACT_ATOMS: atom_id res chain seq x y z
N MET A 1 -17.07 0.52 -11.61
CA MET A 1 -16.32 1.00 -10.44
C MET A 1 -16.37 -0.12 -9.42
N MET A 2 -15.22 -0.73 -9.09
CA MET A 2 -15.17 -1.65 -7.93
C MET A 2 -15.43 -0.79 -6.70
N THR A 3 -16.39 -1.17 -5.86
CA THR A 3 -16.60 -0.48 -4.58
C THR A 3 -15.45 -0.88 -3.66
N PHE A 4 -14.58 0.07 -3.31
CA PHE A 4 -13.53 -0.16 -2.33
C PHE A 4 -14.15 -0.63 -1.00
N ASN A 5 -13.57 -1.66 -0.41
CA ASN A 5 -14.02 -2.23 0.84
C ASN A 5 -12.81 -2.61 1.68
N ALA A 6 -12.45 -1.75 2.62
CA ALA A 6 -11.26 -1.93 3.44
C ALA A 6 -11.26 -3.27 4.18
N ARG A 7 -12.41 -3.67 4.74
CA ARG A 7 -12.56 -4.93 5.49
C ARG A 7 -12.36 -6.17 4.61
N ALA A 8 -12.79 -6.12 3.36
CA ALA A 8 -12.59 -7.21 2.41
C ALA A 8 -11.12 -7.32 1.98
N LEU A 9 -10.37 -6.21 1.98
CA LEU A 9 -8.97 -6.18 1.55
C LEU A 9 -7.98 -6.63 2.64
N VAL A 10 -8.31 -6.44 3.93
CA VAL A 10 -7.49 -6.88 5.07
C VAL A 10 -7.03 -8.36 4.97
N PRO A 11 -7.93 -9.35 4.82
CA PRO A 11 -7.50 -10.75 4.76
C PRO A 11 -6.65 -11.05 3.53
N THR A 12 -6.86 -10.36 2.41
CA THR A 12 -6.07 -10.50 1.20
C THR A 12 -4.63 -10.04 1.42
N ILE A 13 -4.43 -8.85 2.00
CA ILE A 13 -3.08 -8.32 2.29
C ILE A 13 -2.39 -9.18 3.36
N ALA A 14 -3.11 -9.61 4.41
CA ALA A 14 -2.58 -10.50 5.42
C ALA A 14 -2.11 -11.85 4.83
N GLY A 15 -2.87 -12.42 3.88
CA GLY A 15 -2.48 -13.63 3.17
C GLY A 15 -1.17 -13.47 2.38
N PHE A 16 -1.00 -12.34 1.68
CA PHE A 16 0.27 -12.02 1.01
C PHE A 16 1.43 -11.87 1.98
N ARG A 17 1.20 -11.24 3.13
CA ARG A 17 2.22 -11.09 4.17
C ARG A 17 2.72 -12.45 4.66
N ASP A 18 1.81 -13.40 4.91
CA ASP A 18 2.18 -14.75 5.31
C ASP A 18 2.97 -15.49 4.22
N GLU A 19 2.58 -15.30 2.94
CA GLU A 19 3.31 -15.84 1.79
C GLU A 19 4.74 -15.26 1.69
N VAL A 20 4.90 -13.94 1.88
CA VAL A 20 6.21 -13.28 1.88
C VAL A 20 7.09 -13.83 3.00
N LEU A 21 6.54 -14.00 4.20
CA LEU A 21 7.29 -14.58 5.32
C LEU A 21 7.69 -16.03 5.07
N ALA A 22 6.81 -16.82 4.43
CA ALA A 22 7.15 -18.18 4.03
C ALA A 22 8.29 -18.20 3.01
N SER A 23 8.21 -17.40 1.93
CA SER A 23 9.29 -17.32 0.92
C SER A 23 10.60 -16.80 1.51
N ARG A 24 10.52 -15.86 2.48
CA ARG A 24 11.68 -15.36 3.23
C ARG A 24 12.44 -16.49 3.94
N THR A 25 11.77 -17.50 4.49
CA THR A 25 12.46 -18.63 5.16
C THR A 25 13.31 -19.48 4.23
N ALA A 26 12.99 -19.51 2.93
CA ALA A 26 13.77 -20.21 1.91
C ALA A 26 14.93 -19.36 1.35
N CYS A 27 14.93 -18.05 1.62
CA CYS A 27 15.97 -17.14 1.14
C CYS A 27 17.28 -17.28 1.92
N THR A 28 18.37 -17.59 1.20
CA THR A 28 19.73 -17.66 1.76
C THR A 28 20.55 -16.40 1.50
N ALA A 29 20.18 -15.61 0.48
CA ALA A 29 20.88 -14.38 0.13
C ALA A 29 20.40 -13.20 1.00
N ALA A 30 21.33 -12.50 1.63
CA ALA A 30 21.03 -11.36 2.51
C ALA A 30 20.23 -10.25 1.81
N PHE A 31 20.54 -9.96 0.54
CA PHE A 31 19.82 -8.98 -0.26
C PHE A 31 18.35 -9.38 -0.48
N ALA A 32 18.10 -10.63 -0.88
CA ALA A 32 16.74 -11.13 -1.07
C ALA A 32 15.96 -11.14 0.25
N ALA A 33 16.60 -11.55 1.36
CA ALA A 33 15.98 -11.53 2.67
C ALA A 33 15.54 -10.11 3.08
N ALA A 34 16.39 -9.10 2.85
CA ALA A 34 16.06 -7.71 3.16
C ALA A 34 14.88 -7.17 2.33
N LEU A 35 14.77 -7.55 1.05
CA LEU A 35 13.62 -7.21 0.21
C LEU A 35 12.32 -7.82 0.76
N HIS A 36 12.35 -9.09 1.19
CA HIS A 36 11.19 -9.74 1.79
C HIS A 36 10.80 -9.08 3.12
N ASP A 37 11.77 -8.82 3.98
CA ASP A 37 11.54 -8.17 5.27
C ASP A 37 10.91 -6.77 5.06
N THR A 38 11.38 -6.02 4.05
CA THR A 38 10.83 -4.70 3.69
C THR A 38 9.42 -4.79 3.12
N LEU A 39 9.15 -5.77 2.25
CA LEU A 39 7.82 -6.00 1.71
C LEU A 39 6.83 -6.41 2.82
N ALA A 40 7.21 -7.32 3.70
CA ALA A 40 6.39 -7.74 4.84
C ALA A 40 6.04 -6.54 5.75
N ALA A 41 7.02 -5.68 6.05
CA ALA A 41 6.79 -4.47 6.84
C ALA A 41 5.82 -3.49 6.16
N LYS A 42 5.88 -3.35 4.83
CA LYS A 42 4.94 -2.50 4.08
C LYS A 42 3.54 -3.09 4.03
N LEU A 43 3.41 -4.41 3.92
CA LEU A 43 2.12 -5.10 4.01
C LEU A 43 1.51 -4.94 5.41
N ASP A 44 2.32 -5.00 6.48
CA ASP A 44 1.86 -4.71 7.85
C ASP A 44 1.31 -3.29 7.99
N ARG A 45 1.99 -2.30 7.38
CA ARG A 45 1.51 -0.91 7.34
C ARG A 45 0.22 -0.75 6.53
N ALA A 46 0.08 -1.47 5.41
CA ALA A 46 -1.14 -1.46 4.61
C ALA A 46 -2.32 -2.04 5.40
N VAL A 47 -2.13 -3.15 6.12
CA VAL A 47 -3.16 -3.73 6.99
C VAL A 47 -3.57 -2.75 8.10
N ALA A 48 -2.61 -2.08 8.74
CA ALA A 48 -2.91 -1.06 9.75
C ALA A 48 -3.74 0.09 9.16
N ALA A 49 -3.36 0.62 8.00
CA ALA A 49 -4.10 1.68 7.32
C ALA A 49 -5.53 1.23 6.93
N LEU A 50 -5.72 -0.02 6.50
CA LEU A 50 -7.07 -0.55 6.22
C LEU A 50 -7.94 -0.65 7.48
N HIS A 51 -7.35 -0.94 8.63
CA HIS A 51 -8.09 -0.92 9.90
C HIS A 51 -8.53 0.50 10.27
N GLU A 52 -7.64 1.50 10.12
CA GLU A 52 -7.98 2.92 10.32
C GLU A 52 -9.08 3.40 9.36
N GLU A 53 -9.03 2.95 8.11
CA GLU A 53 -10.04 3.23 7.08
C GLU A 53 -11.40 2.61 7.49
N ALA A 54 -11.41 1.36 7.94
CA ALA A 54 -12.63 0.69 8.40
C ALA A 54 -13.25 1.37 9.64
N GLU A 55 -12.43 1.88 10.56
CA GLU A 55 -12.90 2.67 11.70
C GLU A 55 -13.45 4.04 11.27
N THR A 56 -12.80 4.68 10.31
CA THR A 56 -13.26 5.96 9.74
C THR A 56 -14.60 5.80 9.04
N GLU A 57 -14.78 4.75 8.23
CA GLU A 57 -16.06 4.44 7.60
C GLU A 57 -17.16 4.23 8.65
N MET A 58 -16.89 3.46 9.71
CA MET A 58 -17.86 3.23 10.78
C MET A 58 -18.30 4.55 11.45
N ARG A 59 -17.36 5.44 11.73
CA ARG A 59 -17.63 6.74 12.33
C ARG A 59 -18.47 7.62 11.43
N LEU A 60 -18.16 7.68 10.13
CA LEU A 60 -18.93 8.46 9.16
C LEU A 60 -20.32 7.87 8.93
N ALA A 61 -20.43 6.54 8.86
CA ALA A 61 -21.71 5.85 8.73
C ALA A 61 -22.68 6.16 9.89
N ALA A 62 -22.16 6.39 11.10
CA ALA A 62 -22.98 6.77 12.26
C ALA A 62 -23.60 8.17 12.15
N GLY A 63 -23.06 9.06 11.30
CA GLY A 63 -23.59 10.40 11.04
C GLY A 63 -24.66 10.46 9.93
N LYS A 64 -24.87 9.35 9.21
CA LYS A 64 -25.83 9.27 8.10
C LYS A 64 -27.25 9.61 8.51
N GLY A 65 -28.02 10.16 7.56
CA GLY A 65 -29.38 10.66 7.79
C GLY A 65 -29.44 12.11 8.26
N THR A 66 -28.30 12.80 8.28
CA THR A 66 -28.21 14.27 8.36
C THR A 66 -27.59 14.78 7.06
N GLU A 67 -27.93 16.00 6.65
CA GLU A 67 -27.39 16.61 5.41
C GLU A 67 -25.85 16.62 5.42
N ASP A 68 -25.25 17.08 6.53
CA ASP A 68 -23.79 17.09 6.71
C ASP A 68 -23.19 15.69 6.73
N GLY A 69 -23.83 14.73 7.41
CA GLY A 69 -23.33 13.37 7.53
C GLY A 69 -23.39 12.58 6.23
N ASP A 70 -24.46 12.75 5.45
CA ASP A 70 -24.60 12.13 4.13
C ASP A 70 -23.58 12.73 3.15
N PHE A 71 -23.37 14.06 3.17
CA PHE A 71 -22.34 14.74 2.38
C PHE A 71 -20.92 14.26 2.71
N LEU A 72 -20.56 14.16 3.99
CA LEU A 72 -19.25 13.66 4.41
C LEU A 72 -19.03 12.19 4.02
N TYR A 73 -20.08 11.36 4.11
CA TYR A 73 -20.03 9.96 3.71
C TYR A 73 -19.82 9.80 2.20
N GLU A 74 -20.47 10.65 1.38
CA GLU A 74 -20.28 10.66 -0.08
C GLU A 74 -18.87 11.11 -0.49
N ILE A 75 -18.34 12.17 0.14
CA ILE A 75 -16.95 12.62 -0.11
C ILE A 75 -15.96 11.51 0.20
N TYR A 76 -16.11 10.87 1.36
CA TYR A 76 -15.23 9.79 1.79
C TYR A 76 -15.18 8.64 0.78
N HIS A 77 -16.33 8.25 0.23
CA HIS A 77 -16.41 7.18 -0.78
C HIS A 77 -16.00 7.61 -2.20
N THR A 78 -15.68 8.89 -2.42
CA THR A 78 -15.17 9.37 -3.71
C THR A 78 -13.70 9.00 -3.90
N CYS A 79 -12.89 9.09 -2.84
CA CYS A 79 -11.50 8.64 -2.82
C CYS A 79 -11.09 8.48 -1.36
N THR A 80 -10.95 7.24 -0.90
CA THR A 80 -10.51 6.96 0.46
C THR A 80 -9.06 7.39 0.67
N THR A 81 -8.68 7.67 1.92
CA THR A 81 -7.27 8.00 2.23
C THR A 81 -6.36 6.82 1.86
N PHE A 82 -6.85 5.60 2.09
CA PHE A 82 -6.16 4.40 1.66
C PHE A 82 -5.93 4.33 0.14
N GLU A 83 -6.98 4.46 -0.67
CA GLU A 83 -6.85 4.43 -2.14
C GLU A 83 -5.87 5.48 -2.63
N HIS A 84 -5.98 6.70 -2.12
CA HIS A 84 -5.10 7.79 -2.49
C HIS A 84 -3.62 7.44 -2.23
N LEU A 85 -3.29 7.00 -1.01
CA LEU A 85 -1.90 6.80 -0.60
C LEU A 85 -1.27 5.51 -1.11
N TRP A 86 -2.06 4.44 -1.22
CA TRP A 86 -1.55 3.09 -1.52
C TRP A 86 -1.76 2.65 -2.96
N MET A 87 -2.71 3.25 -3.68
CA MET A 87 -3.05 2.86 -5.05
C MET A 87 -2.82 3.98 -6.07
N GLU A 88 -3.14 5.23 -5.73
CA GLU A 88 -3.12 6.34 -6.69
C GLU A 88 -1.84 7.19 -6.66
N SER A 89 -1.14 7.24 -5.51
CA SER A 89 0.09 8.03 -5.33
C SER A 89 1.34 7.43 -6.04
N GLY A 90 1.15 6.44 -6.90
CA GLY A 90 2.21 5.76 -7.64
C GLY A 90 2.84 4.59 -6.89
N PRO A 91 3.90 3.98 -7.46
CA PRO A 91 4.46 2.74 -6.96
C PRO A 91 5.19 2.92 -5.63
N ILE A 92 5.22 1.87 -4.80
CA ILE A 92 5.91 1.85 -3.52
C ILE A 92 7.16 0.97 -3.66
N SER A 93 8.33 1.59 -3.56
CA SER A 93 9.59 0.82 -3.63
C SER A 93 9.84 0.01 -2.36
N ILE A 94 10.32 -1.23 -2.53
CA ILE A 94 10.78 -2.15 -1.47
C ILE A 94 12.31 -2.17 -1.33
N LEU A 95 13.02 -1.36 -2.12
CA LEU A 95 14.49 -1.28 -2.11
C LEU A 95 14.94 0.09 -1.59
N ASP A 96 15.03 1.11 -2.45
CA ASP A 96 15.35 2.48 -2.05
C ASP A 96 14.06 3.30 -1.98
N GLU A 97 14.00 4.28 -1.06
CA GLU A 97 12.85 5.20 -0.98
C GLU A 97 12.82 6.11 -2.21
N ILE A 98 11.69 6.15 -2.92
CA ILE A 98 11.54 6.86 -4.22
C ILE A 98 10.70 8.14 -4.12
N TYR A 99 10.23 8.46 -2.92
CA TYR A 99 9.54 9.71 -2.63
C TYR A 99 10.12 10.32 -1.38
N GLU A 100 10.25 11.63 -1.35
CA GLU A 100 10.64 12.38 -0.15
C GLU A 100 9.56 13.41 0.16
N ASP A 101 9.24 13.55 1.44
CA ASP A 101 8.35 14.61 1.91
C ASP A 101 9.17 15.87 2.18
N VAL A 102 9.01 16.88 1.33
CA VAL A 102 9.67 18.18 1.43
C VAL A 102 8.73 19.18 2.09
N VAL A 103 9.21 19.84 3.14
CA VAL A 103 8.44 20.90 3.82
C VAL A 103 8.91 22.27 3.34
N ALA A 104 8.02 23.03 2.71
CA ALA A 104 8.25 24.39 2.26
C ALA A 104 7.09 25.30 2.69
N GLU A 105 7.40 26.44 3.31
CA GLU A 105 6.40 27.44 3.73
C GLU A 105 5.27 26.89 4.64
N GLY A 106 5.51 25.79 5.34
CA GLY A 106 4.51 25.14 6.21
C GLY A 106 3.61 24.13 5.50
N GLU A 107 3.82 23.92 4.19
CA GLU A 107 3.19 22.87 3.40
C GLU A 107 4.15 21.68 3.23
N THR A 108 3.63 20.46 3.31
CA THR A 108 4.37 19.24 3.02
C THR A 108 4.01 18.76 1.62
N CYS A 109 5.01 18.61 0.76
CA CYS A 109 4.85 18.12 -0.60
C CYS A 109 5.65 16.83 -0.78
N ARG A 110 4.99 15.78 -1.29
CA ARG A 110 5.63 14.52 -1.64
C ARG A 110 6.25 14.64 -3.03
N VAL A 111 7.58 14.56 -3.11
CA VAL A 111 8.34 14.72 -4.35
C VAL A 111 8.89 13.37 -4.79
N GLY A 112 8.64 13.00 -6.04
CA GLY A 112 9.23 11.79 -6.65
C GLY A 112 10.71 12.01 -6.96
N LEU A 113 11.54 11.04 -6.61
CA LEU A 113 12.96 11.02 -6.96
C LEU A 113 13.16 10.40 -8.34
N ASP A 114 14.27 10.72 -9.01
CA ASP A 114 14.69 9.98 -10.20
C ASP A 114 15.13 8.58 -9.77
N TYR A 115 14.52 7.54 -10.32
CA TYR A 115 14.87 6.16 -9.99
C TYR A 115 14.86 5.24 -11.20
N THR A 116 15.59 4.14 -11.07
CA THR A 116 15.58 3.02 -12.02
C THR A 116 14.88 1.81 -11.40
N VAL A 117 13.88 1.27 -12.11
CA VAL A 117 13.18 0.05 -11.70
C VAL A 117 14.03 -1.18 -12.01
N ILE A 118 14.20 -2.05 -11.02
CA ILE A 118 14.78 -3.38 -11.22
C ILE A 118 13.69 -4.29 -11.80
N PRO A 119 13.92 -4.91 -12.98
CA PRO A 119 12.95 -5.82 -13.58
C PRO A 119 12.60 -6.99 -12.66
N THR A 120 11.34 -7.40 -12.65
CA THR A 120 10.82 -8.43 -11.74
C THR A 120 11.49 -9.79 -11.93
N GLU A 121 12.00 -10.09 -13.12
CA GLU A 121 12.74 -11.31 -13.43
C GLU A 121 14.07 -11.40 -12.67
N GLN A 122 14.63 -10.24 -12.29
CA GLN A 122 15.87 -10.16 -11.51
C GLN A 122 15.61 -10.28 -10.00
N LEU A 123 14.35 -10.24 -9.57
CA LEU A 123 13.96 -10.31 -8.17
C LEU A 123 13.70 -11.75 -7.70
N GLY A 124 13.66 -12.72 -8.61
CA GLY A 124 13.35 -14.11 -8.27
C GLY A 124 11.90 -14.29 -7.83
N GLU A 125 11.66 -15.12 -6.80
CA GLU A 125 10.30 -15.45 -6.34
C GLU A 125 9.49 -14.23 -5.89
N ILE A 126 10.13 -13.24 -5.26
CA ILE A 126 9.43 -12.06 -4.77
C ILE A 126 8.79 -11.26 -5.91
N GLY A 127 9.38 -11.25 -7.11
CA GLY A 127 8.82 -10.57 -8.27
C GLY A 127 7.41 -11.07 -8.61
N GLY A 128 7.20 -12.39 -8.54
CA GLY A 128 5.88 -13.00 -8.73
C GLY A 128 4.88 -12.63 -7.64
N ILE A 129 5.35 -12.43 -6.40
CA ILE A 129 4.51 -11.95 -5.30
C ILE A 129 4.09 -10.49 -5.55
N LEU A 130 5.00 -9.61 -5.99
CA LEU A 130 4.68 -8.21 -6.31
C LEU A 130 3.59 -8.12 -7.39
N ASP A 131 3.73 -8.91 -8.46
CA ASP A 131 2.75 -8.94 -9.55
C ASP A 131 1.36 -9.40 -9.07
N ARG A 132 1.32 -10.41 -8.18
CA ARG A 132 0.05 -10.89 -7.61
C ARG A 132 -0.59 -9.84 -6.70
N ILE A 133 0.18 -9.19 -5.84
CA ILE A 133 -0.32 -8.11 -4.98
C ILE A 133 -0.95 -7.01 -5.85
N ARG A 134 -0.25 -6.55 -6.89
CA ARG A 134 -0.79 -5.52 -7.80
C ARG A 134 -2.12 -5.94 -8.43
N ARG A 135 -2.21 -7.17 -8.95
CA ARG A 135 -3.44 -7.65 -9.61
C ARG A 135 -4.62 -7.83 -8.66
N GLU A 136 -4.36 -8.30 -7.44
CA GLU A 136 -5.42 -8.67 -6.49
C GLU A 136 -5.83 -7.52 -5.57
N THR A 137 -4.94 -6.53 -5.37
CA THR A 137 -5.17 -5.42 -4.41
C THR A 137 -5.12 -4.03 -5.04
N GLY A 138 -4.51 -3.88 -6.21
CA GLY A 138 -4.25 -2.56 -6.82
C GLY A 138 -2.99 -1.86 -6.29
N ILE A 139 -2.39 -2.33 -5.20
CA ILE A 139 -1.17 -1.75 -4.63
C ILE A 139 0.03 -2.15 -5.50
N GLU A 140 0.74 -1.17 -6.06
CA GLU A 140 1.91 -1.41 -6.89
C GLU A 140 3.19 -1.32 -6.06
N PHE A 141 3.79 -2.46 -5.75
CA PHE A 141 5.13 -2.52 -5.17
C PHE A 141 6.18 -2.75 -6.27
N ILE A 142 7.31 -2.06 -6.18
CA ILE A 142 8.45 -2.21 -7.09
C ILE A 142 9.76 -2.36 -6.32
N ALA A 143 10.83 -2.81 -6.96
CA ALA A 143 12.18 -2.60 -6.46
C ALA A 143 12.83 -1.50 -7.31
N ALA A 144 13.19 -0.38 -6.71
CA ALA A 144 13.82 0.73 -7.41
C ALA A 144 15.10 1.20 -6.72
N ARG A 145 16.02 1.72 -7.53
CA ARG A 145 17.29 2.34 -7.13
C ARG A 145 17.26 3.83 -7.48
N VAL A 146 17.55 4.68 -6.50
CA VAL A 146 17.77 6.13 -6.69
C VAL A 146 19.24 6.38 -6.97
#